data_AF-A0A9D2A8D2-F1
#
_entry.id   AF-A0A9D2A8D2-F1
#
_cell.length_a   1.000
_cell.length_b   1.000
_cell.length_c   1.000
_cell.angle_alpha   90.00
_cell.angle_beta   90.00
_cell.angle_gamma   90.00
#
_symmetry.space_group_name_H-M   'P 1'
#
loop_
_entity.id
_entity.type
_entity.pdbx_description
1 polymer ?
#
loop_
_entity_poly.entity_id
_entity_poly.type
_entity_poly.pdbx_seq_one_letter_code
_entity_poly.pdbx_strand_id
1 'polypeptide(L)'
;MSETAHSGTAQGDATQGGTVPSEAALYVYAIVPSGDFSPTVAGIDGLPLGVVQAASGVSAVVHLHRTGPFEGTDDEVRARLIQHGDVVEECWRGAASVLPVSFNVIVAPSADGSRSAEDQLIAWLDDAAADVADELRRLAATSELRVGIDIDPVAYGQGLDEIQELEAQLQSQSPGVRRLMSRRLEGRRKELAAAAADQLYADCRARIAMRCLDVDERATADRGTDGVPVLSMSCLVHSDQTALLGQELAEIRDEAPWAVIRFLGPWPPYSFVTNSTLSSSTPSN
;
A
#
# COMPACT_ATOMS: atom_id res chain seq x y z
N MET A 1 75.89 -10.29 18.02
CA MET A 1 76.16 -11.10 16.81
C MET A 1 75.06 -12.13 16.70
N SER A 2 74.38 -12.17 15.54
CA SER A 2 73.34 -13.13 15.11
C SER A 2 72.01 -13.02 15.87
N GLU A 3 70.91 -12.43 15.37
CA GLU A 3 70.21 -12.52 14.07
C GLU A 3 69.47 -13.85 13.88
N THR A 4 68.14 -13.84 14.07
CA THR A 4 67.20 -14.67 13.29
C THR A 4 65.81 -14.03 13.31
N ALA A 5 65.34 -13.69 12.12
CA ALA A 5 64.05 -13.11 11.82
C ALA A 5 62.92 -14.17 11.90
N HIS A 6 61.72 -13.72 12.25
CA HIS A 6 60.48 -14.35 11.78
C HIS A 6 59.52 -13.25 11.32
N SER A 7 59.47 -13.11 9.99
CA SER A 7 58.44 -12.42 9.25
C SER A 7 57.31 -13.42 9.03
N GLY A 8 56.09 -13.08 9.43
CA GLY A 8 54.91 -13.91 9.29
C GLY A 8 53.73 -13.05 8.85
N THR A 9 53.57 -12.98 7.53
CA THR A 9 52.56 -12.26 6.77
C THR A 9 51.14 -12.72 7.17
N ALA A 10 50.31 -11.79 7.63
CA ALA A 10 48.88 -12.01 7.77
C ALA A 10 48.24 -11.89 6.38
N GLN A 11 47.90 -13.03 5.79
CA GLN A 11 47.13 -13.12 4.57
C GLN A 11 45.64 -13.10 4.95
N GLY A 12 44.94 -12.08 4.48
CA GLY A 12 43.52 -11.88 4.71
C GLY A 12 42.70 -13.03 4.15
N ASP A 13 41.86 -13.59 5.01
CA ASP A 13 40.87 -14.60 4.64
C ASP A 13 39.70 -13.87 3.99
N ALA A 14 39.45 -14.24 2.73
CA ALA A 14 38.40 -13.69 1.91
C ALA A 14 37.05 -14.16 2.43
N THR A 15 36.14 -13.20 2.61
CA THR A 15 34.73 -13.42 2.94
C THR A 15 34.10 -14.41 1.96
N GLN A 16 33.86 -15.63 2.41
CA GLN A 16 33.14 -16.65 1.64
C GLN A 16 31.67 -16.25 1.55
N GLY A 17 31.17 -16.13 0.31
CA GLY A 17 29.76 -15.97 0.01
C GLY A 17 28.97 -17.15 0.57
N GLY A 18 27.95 -16.84 1.37
CA GLY A 18 27.06 -17.84 1.95
C GLY A 18 26.32 -18.57 0.84
N THR A 19 26.64 -19.85 0.65
CA THR A 19 25.90 -20.74 -0.25
C THR A 19 24.51 -20.97 0.33
N VAL A 20 23.48 -20.50 -0.37
CA VAL A 20 22.08 -20.73 0.00
C VAL A 20 21.81 -22.24 -0.03
N PRO A 21 21.21 -22.85 1.01
CA PRO A 21 20.81 -24.25 0.95
C PRO A 21 19.83 -24.49 -0.21
N SER A 22 20.07 -25.52 -1.02
CA SER A 22 19.30 -25.85 -2.24
C SER A 22 17.77 -26.02 -2.01
N GLU A 23 17.34 -26.21 -0.77
CA GLU A 23 15.94 -26.40 -0.38
C GLU A 23 15.27 -25.12 0.16
N ALA A 24 16.02 -24.02 0.31
CA ALA A 24 15.48 -22.78 0.86
C ALA A 24 14.60 -22.04 -0.16
N ALA A 25 13.48 -21.50 0.32
CA ALA A 25 12.62 -20.61 -0.44
C ALA A 25 13.11 -19.15 -0.35
N LEU A 26 12.55 -18.28 -1.19
CA LEU A 26 12.76 -16.84 -1.12
C LEU A 26 11.43 -16.14 -0.84
N TYR A 27 11.41 -15.26 0.14
CA TYR A 27 10.29 -14.33 0.32
C TYR A 27 10.61 -13.04 -0.43
N VAL A 28 9.69 -12.59 -1.28
CA VAL A 28 9.88 -11.41 -2.13
C VAL A 28 9.14 -10.22 -1.52
N TYR A 29 9.82 -9.08 -1.40
CA TYR A 29 9.21 -7.83 -0.89
C TYR A 29 8.82 -6.86 -2.00
N ALA A 30 9.72 -6.70 -2.98
CA ALA A 30 9.54 -5.78 -4.09
C ALA A 30 10.45 -6.15 -5.25
N ILE A 31 10.08 -5.63 -6.43
CA ILE A 31 10.93 -5.62 -7.62
C ILE A 31 11.37 -4.18 -7.86
N VAL A 32 12.64 -4.00 -8.20
CA VAL A 32 13.28 -2.70 -8.45
C VAL A 32 14.11 -2.76 -9.74
N PRO A 33 14.46 -1.63 -10.35
CA PRO A 33 15.45 -1.63 -11.43
C PRO A 33 16.79 -2.16 -10.92
N SER A 34 17.51 -2.90 -11.75
CA SER A 34 18.89 -3.30 -11.40
C SER A 34 19.78 -2.07 -11.24
N GLY A 35 20.70 -2.15 -10.29
CA GLY A 35 21.64 -1.08 -9.95
C GLY A 35 22.30 -1.33 -8.61
N ASP A 36 22.79 -0.26 -8.01
CA ASP A 36 23.57 -0.32 -6.75
C ASP A 36 22.68 -0.22 -5.49
N PHE A 37 21.34 -0.33 -5.65
CA PHE A 37 20.45 -0.32 -4.50
C PHE A 37 20.70 -1.55 -3.63
N SER A 38 20.99 -1.31 -2.35
CA SER A 38 21.10 -2.33 -1.32
C SER A 38 20.26 -1.92 -0.13
N PRO A 39 19.28 -2.73 0.30
CA PRO A 39 18.48 -2.42 1.48
C PRO A 39 19.36 -2.48 2.73
N THR A 40 19.04 -1.63 3.71
CA THR A 40 19.77 -1.48 4.96
C THR A 40 18.92 -1.83 6.18
N VAL A 41 17.60 -1.89 6.03
CA VAL A 41 16.71 -2.40 7.07
C VAL A 41 16.76 -3.93 7.14
N ALA A 42 16.24 -4.48 8.24
CA ALA A 42 16.03 -5.91 8.34
C ALA A 42 14.66 -6.29 7.75
N GLY A 43 14.57 -7.50 7.22
CA GLY A 43 13.31 -8.10 6.82
C GLY A 43 12.45 -8.52 8.00
N ILE A 44 11.33 -9.18 7.68
CA ILE A 44 10.44 -9.83 8.64
C ILE A 44 11.22 -10.70 9.61
N ASP A 45 10.84 -10.63 10.89
CA ASP A 45 11.49 -11.33 12.01
C ASP A 45 13.01 -11.04 12.14
N GLY A 46 13.48 -9.92 11.59
CA GLY A 46 14.87 -9.47 11.66
C GLY A 46 15.81 -10.18 10.67
N LEU A 47 15.26 -10.85 9.66
CA LEU A 47 16.06 -11.62 8.69
C LEU A 47 16.86 -10.71 7.75
N PRO A 48 18.11 -11.08 7.39
CA PRO A 48 18.92 -10.29 6.48
C PRO A 48 18.30 -10.28 5.08
N LEU A 49 18.32 -9.11 4.46
CA LEU A 49 17.85 -8.92 3.10
C LEU A 49 18.97 -9.18 2.08
N GLY A 50 18.57 -9.61 0.89
CA GLY A 50 19.41 -9.77 -0.28
C GLY A 50 18.72 -9.22 -1.52
N VAL A 51 19.48 -9.12 -2.61
CA VAL A 51 18.98 -8.69 -3.92
C VAL A 51 19.33 -9.77 -4.93
N VAL A 52 18.32 -10.34 -5.56
CA VAL A 52 18.48 -11.28 -6.68
C VAL A 52 18.42 -10.46 -7.96
N GLN A 53 19.51 -10.46 -8.72
CA GLN A 53 19.65 -9.67 -9.94
C GLN A 53 19.41 -10.53 -11.18
N ALA A 54 18.47 -10.12 -12.04
CA ALA A 54 18.26 -10.74 -13.33
C ALA A 54 19.11 -10.05 -14.41
N ALA A 55 19.54 -10.80 -15.43
CA ALA A 55 20.36 -10.26 -16.52
C ALA A 55 19.59 -9.23 -17.36
N SER A 56 18.27 -9.30 -17.32
CA SER A 56 17.33 -8.39 -17.99
C SER A 56 17.24 -6.97 -17.41
N GLY A 57 17.95 -6.66 -16.33
CA GLY A 57 18.03 -5.30 -15.78
C GLY A 57 16.96 -4.95 -14.74
N VAL A 58 16.29 -5.97 -14.19
CA VAL A 58 15.43 -5.87 -13.01
C VAL A 58 15.97 -6.75 -11.88
N SER A 59 15.65 -6.39 -10.65
CA SER A 59 16.13 -7.08 -9.45
C SER A 59 14.99 -7.26 -8.44
N ALA A 60 15.02 -8.34 -7.67
CA ALA A 60 14.08 -8.59 -6.59
C ALA A 60 14.75 -8.47 -5.23
N VAL A 61 14.10 -7.76 -4.31
CA VAL A 61 14.52 -7.66 -2.91
C VAL A 61 13.87 -8.78 -2.12
N VAL A 62 14.70 -9.60 -1.49
CA VAL A 62 14.28 -10.87 -0.91
C VAL A 62 14.94 -11.13 0.44
N HIS A 63 14.46 -12.14 1.17
CA HIS A 63 15.25 -12.84 2.19
C HIS A 63 15.12 -14.35 2.05
N LEU A 64 16.07 -15.08 2.63
CA LEU A 64 16.00 -16.53 2.71
C LEU A 64 14.87 -16.96 3.63
N HIS A 65 13.93 -17.71 3.09
CA HIS A 65 12.77 -18.21 3.81
C HIS A 65 12.79 -19.73 3.89
N ARG A 66 12.31 -20.28 5.00
CA ARG A 66 12.43 -21.73 5.25
C ARG A 66 11.22 -22.50 4.78
N THR A 67 9.99 -22.10 5.12
CA THR A 67 8.79 -22.84 4.72
C THR A 67 7.52 -21.99 4.84
N GLY A 68 6.62 -22.12 3.86
CA GLY A 68 5.20 -21.76 3.95
C GLY A 68 4.87 -20.27 4.12
N PRO A 69 3.62 -19.86 3.88
CA PRO A 69 3.15 -18.51 4.21
C PRO A 69 3.37 -18.17 5.69
N PHE A 70 3.55 -16.90 6.02
CA PHE A 70 3.51 -16.48 7.42
C PHE A 70 2.10 -16.68 7.98
N GLU A 71 2.03 -17.53 9.01
CA GLU A 71 0.85 -17.81 9.82
C GLU A 71 1.11 -17.36 11.27
N GLY A 72 0.02 -17.18 12.02
CA GLY A 72 0.08 -16.77 13.42
C GLY A 72 -1.22 -16.14 13.88
N THR A 73 -1.18 -15.55 15.06
CA THR A 73 -2.23 -14.67 15.58
C THR A 73 -2.34 -13.38 14.76
N ASP A 74 -3.48 -12.70 14.84
CA ASP A 74 -3.71 -11.43 14.13
C ASP A 74 -2.64 -10.38 14.47
N ASP A 75 -2.16 -10.34 15.72
CA ASP A 75 -1.14 -9.38 16.15
C ASP A 75 0.25 -9.74 15.59
N GLU A 76 0.60 -11.02 15.51
CA GLU A 76 1.83 -11.48 14.87
C GLU A 76 1.82 -11.18 13.36
N VAL A 77 0.71 -11.50 12.67
CA VAL A 77 0.56 -11.21 11.25
C VAL A 77 0.61 -9.69 11.01
N ARG A 78 -0.03 -8.88 11.86
CA ARG A 78 0.03 -7.42 11.76
C ARG A 78 1.45 -6.90 11.93
N ALA A 79 2.21 -7.40 12.91
CA ALA A 79 3.59 -7.00 13.12
C ALA A 79 4.47 -7.30 11.88
N ARG A 80 4.31 -8.49 11.30
CA ARG A 80 5.04 -8.89 10.08
C ARG A 80 4.62 -8.09 8.84
N LEU A 81 3.34 -7.73 8.73
CA LEU A 81 2.85 -6.86 7.66
C LEU A 81 3.48 -5.46 7.72
N ILE A 82 3.68 -4.92 8.94
CA ILE A 82 4.41 -3.66 9.13
C ILE A 82 5.86 -3.81 8.67
N GLN A 83 6.55 -4.87 9.10
CA GLN A 83 7.93 -5.14 8.69
C GLN A 83 8.08 -5.31 7.17
N HIS A 84 7.13 -5.98 6.51
CA HIS A 84 7.07 -6.03 5.04
C HIS A 84 6.98 -4.63 4.44
N GLY A 85 6.07 -3.81 4.98
CA GLY A 85 5.90 -2.43 4.54
C GLY A 85 7.18 -1.61 4.69
N ASP A 86 7.90 -1.75 5.80
CA ASP A 86 9.15 -1.02 6.05
C ASP A 86 10.22 -1.31 4.98
N VAL A 87 10.36 -2.58 4.57
CA VAL A 87 11.28 -2.97 3.49
C VAL A 87 10.87 -2.35 2.15
N VAL A 88 9.57 -2.40 1.82
CA VAL A 88 9.06 -1.83 0.57
C VAL A 88 9.21 -0.32 0.56
N GLU A 89 8.98 0.35 1.69
CA GLU A 89 9.16 1.79 1.85
C GLU A 89 10.63 2.21 1.68
N GLU A 90 11.58 1.40 2.19
CA GLU A 90 13.00 1.61 1.93
C GLU A 90 13.32 1.48 0.43
N CYS A 91 12.81 0.43 -0.22
CA CYS A 91 12.98 0.24 -1.66
C CYS A 91 12.43 1.44 -2.44
N TRP A 92 11.24 1.91 -2.09
CA TRP A 92 10.59 3.04 -2.73
C TRP A 92 11.38 4.36 -2.60
N ARG A 93 12.03 4.58 -1.45
CA ARG A 93 12.84 5.78 -1.20
C ARG A 93 14.24 5.69 -1.81
N GLY A 94 14.82 4.49 -1.85
CA GLY A 94 16.22 4.29 -2.22
C GLY A 94 16.44 3.91 -3.67
N ALA A 95 15.49 3.21 -4.31
CA ALA A 95 15.56 2.84 -5.72
C ALA A 95 14.91 3.91 -6.62
N ALA A 96 15.19 3.87 -7.92
CA ALA A 96 14.59 4.79 -8.89
C ALA A 96 13.07 4.62 -9.03
N SER A 97 12.58 3.40 -8.84
CA SER A 97 11.17 3.03 -8.75
C SER A 97 11.03 1.66 -8.09
N VAL A 98 9.80 1.29 -7.74
CA VAL A 98 9.51 0.03 -7.03
C VAL A 98 8.18 -0.55 -7.53
N LEU A 99 8.14 -1.86 -7.73
CA LEU A 99 6.91 -2.65 -7.79
C LEU A 99 6.75 -3.36 -6.44
N PRO A 100 5.90 -2.84 -5.55
CA PRO A 100 5.64 -3.53 -4.30
C PRO A 100 4.91 -4.84 -4.58
N VAL A 101 5.36 -5.96 -4.00
CA VAL A 101 4.59 -7.21 -4.07
C VAL A 101 3.71 -7.36 -2.83
N SER A 102 2.64 -8.15 -2.97
CA SER A 102 1.76 -8.47 -1.86
C SER A 102 2.48 -9.29 -0.78
N PHE A 103 1.95 -9.24 0.43
CA PHE A 103 2.45 -10.04 1.55
C PHE A 103 2.32 -11.54 1.23
N ASN A 104 3.30 -12.35 1.65
CA ASN A 104 3.38 -13.80 1.43
C ASN A 104 3.66 -14.26 -0.01
N VAL A 105 4.31 -13.43 -0.83
CA VAL A 105 4.89 -13.90 -2.10
C VAL A 105 6.18 -14.67 -1.82
N ILE A 106 6.13 -15.99 -2.03
CA ILE A 106 7.22 -16.91 -1.72
C ILE A 106 7.54 -17.73 -2.97
N VAL A 107 8.82 -17.73 -3.37
CA VAL A 107 9.36 -18.58 -4.43
C VAL A 107 9.99 -19.80 -3.79
N ALA A 108 9.40 -20.97 -4.02
CA ALA A 108 9.95 -22.26 -3.58
C ALA A 108 10.96 -22.78 -4.62
N PRO A 109 11.95 -23.62 -4.25
CA PRO A 109 12.72 -24.41 -5.19
C PRO A 109 11.83 -25.37 -6.00
N SER A 110 12.31 -25.89 -7.12
CA SER A 110 11.51 -26.78 -7.96
C SER A 110 11.22 -28.09 -7.22
N ALA A 111 10.04 -28.67 -7.44
CA ALA A 111 9.61 -29.88 -6.71
C ALA A 111 10.54 -31.09 -6.93
N ASP A 112 11.23 -31.15 -8.07
CA ASP A 112 12.21 -32.17 -8.42
C ASP A 112 13.64 -31.85 -7.94
N GLY A 113 13.84 -30.70 -7.29
CA GLY A 113 15.13 -30.22 -6.80
C GLY A 113 16.12 -29.80 -7.90
N SER A 114 15.68 -29.71 -9.16
CA SER A 114 16.54 -29.36 -10.30
C SER A 114 16.91 -27.87 -10.37
N ARG A 115 16.10 -27.00 -9.77
CA ARG A 115 16.33 -25.54 -9.75
C ARG A 115 16.11 -24.99 -8.35
N SER A 116 17.00 -24.10 -7.93
CA SER A 116 16.84 -23.36 -6.68
C SER A 116 15.66 -22.37 -6.77
N ALA A 117 15.27 -21.80 -5.63
CA ALA A 117 14.31 -20.69 -5.61
C ALA A 117 14.86 -19.45 -6.34
N GLU A 118 16.17 -19.20 -6.23
CA GLU A 118 16.85 -18.09 -6.92
C GLU A 118 16.83 -18.29 -8.45
N ASP A 119 17.16 -19.48 -8.95
CA ASP A 119 17.12 -19.78 -10.39
C ASP A 119 15.72 -19.59 -10.98
N GLN A 120 14.69 -19.96 -10.22
CA GLN A 120 13.30 -19.79 -10.65
C GLN A 120 12.87 -18.33 -10.64
N LEU A 121 13.29 -17.56 -9.62
CA LEU A 121 13.01 -16.14 -9.56
C LEU A 121 13.71 -15.39 -10.71
N ILE A 122 14.98 -15.70 -10.99
CA ILE A 122 15.72 -15.11 -12.12
C ILE A 122 15.02 -15.46 -13.44
N ALA A 123 14.66 -16.74 -13.65
CA ALA A 123 13.99 -17.16 -14.87
C ALA A 123 12.64 -16.43 -15.07
N TRP A 124 11.87 -16.25 -14.00
CA TRP A 124 10.61 -15.48 -14.06
C TRP A 124 10.84 -14.00 -14.33
N LEU A 125 11.83 -13.39 -13.66
CA LEU A 125 12.20 -11.99 -13.88
C LEU A 125 12.65 -11.74 -15.32
N ASP A 126 13.43 -12.66 -15.91
CA ASP A 126 13.88 -12.56 -17.29
C ASP A 126 12.74 -12.75 -18.30
N ASP A 127 11.79 -13.65 -18.04
CA ASP A 127 10.60 -13.86 -18.89
C ASP A 127 9.65 -12.65 -18.85
N ALA A 128 9.43 -12.09 -17.66
CA ALA A 128 8.53 -10.95 -17.44
C ALA A 128 9.23 -9.58 -17.59
N ALA A 129 10.51 -9.55 -17.97
CA ALA A 129 11.36 -8.36 -17.84
C ALA A 129 10.82 -7.11 -18.54
N ALA A 130 10.30 -7.27 -19.76
CA ALA A 130 9.78 -6.14 -20.53
C ALA A 130 8.58 -5.50 -19.83
N ASP A 131 7.62 -6.32 -19.40
CA ASP A 131 6.41 -5.85 -18.73
C ASP A 131 6.74 -5.23 -17.36
N VAL A 132 7.64 -5.86 -16.60
CA VAL A 132 8.12 -5.35 -15.30
C VAL A 132 8.87 -4.03 -15.46
N ALA A 133 9.76 -3.91 -16.46
CA ALA A 133 10.52 -2.69 -16.71
C ALA A 133 9.62 -1.54 -17.19
N ASP A 134 8.61 -1.83 -18.01
CA ASP A 134 7.61 -0.86 -18.43
C ASP A 134 6.82 -0.33 -17.23
N GLU A 135 6.41 -1.23 -16.33
CA GLU A 135 5.69 -0.88 -15.13
C GLU A 135 6.55 -0.05 -14.14
N LEU A 136 7.80 -0.44 -13.94
CA LEU A 136 8.77 0.31 -13.13
C LEU A 136 8.99 1.72 -13.69
N ARG A 137 9.03 1.89 -15.02
CA ARG A 137 9.15 3.21 -15.65
C ARG A 137 7.88 4.04 -15.47
N ARG A 138 6.70 3.42 -15.60
CA ARG A 138 5.41 4.10 -15.40
C ARG A 138 5.22 4.61 -13.97
N LEU A 139 5.69 3.84 -12.98
CA LEU A 139 5.56 4.17 -11.56
C LEU A 139 6.73 4.99 -11.00
N ALA A 140 7.74 5.32 -11.81
CA ALA A 140 8.86 6.16 -11.39
C ALA A 140 8.40 7.56 -10.98
N ALA A 141 8.96 8.07 -9.87
CA ALA A 141 8.61 9.38 -9.29
C ALA A 141 7.11 9.58 -9.03
N THR A 142 6.39 8.49 -8.72
CA THR A 142 4.99 8.54 -8.31
C THR A 142 4.79 8.12 -6.86
N SER A 143 3.67 8.57 -6.30
CA SER A 143 3.21 8.21 -4.96
C SER A 143 1.74 7.84 -5.02
N GLU A 144 1.35 6.86 -4.20
CA GLU A 144 -0.06 6.63 -3.90
C GLU A 144 -0.50 7.45 -2.70
N LEU A 145 -1.66 8.08 -2.83
CA LEU A 145 -2.40 8.74 -1.76
C LEU A 145 -3.77 8.08 -1.62
N ARG A 146 -4.27 7.91 -0.39
CA ARG A 146 -5.68 7.56 -0.19
C ARG A 146 -6.48 8.80 0.14
N VAL A 147 -7.55 8.96 -0.62
CA VAL A 147 -8.58 9.98 -0.40
C VAL A 147 -9.87 9.29 0.03
N GLY A 148 -10.52 9.83 1.05
CA GLY A 148 -11.88 9.49 1.43
C GLY A 148 -12.65 10.75 1.75
N ILE A 149 -13.89 10.82 1.29
CA ILE A 149 -14.81 11.93 1.58
C ILE A 149 -16.10 11.31 2.09
N ASP A 150 -16.49 11.70 3.30
CA ASP A 150 -17.79 11.38 3.88
C ASP A 150 -18.53 12.67 4.26
N ILE A 151 -19.83 12.56 4.50
CA ILE A 151 -20.69 13.62 5.02
C ILE A 151 -20.96 13.35 6.49
N ASP A 152 -20.69 14.30 7.38
CA ASP A 152 -21.24 14.27 8.74
C ASP A 152 -22.74 14.64 8.69
N PRO A 153 -23.66 13.69 8.97
CA PRO A 153 -25.09 13.95 8.85
C PRO A 153 -25.61 14.95 9.88
N VAL A 154 -24.92 15.10 11.03
CA VAL A 154 -25.25 16.08 12.05
C VAL A 154 -24.85 17.47 11.57
N ALA A 155 -23.59 17.65 11.15
CA ALA A 155 -23.11 18.93 10.66
C ALA A 155 -23.90 19.40 9.41
N TYR A 156 -24.20 18.49 8.48
CA TYR A 156 -25.01 18.79 7.30
C TYR A 156 -26.43 19.24 7.66
N GLY A 157 -27.05 18.59 8.66
CA GLY A 157 -28.43 18.88 9.05
C GLY A 157 -28.65 20.18 9.82
N GLN A 158 -27.62 20.78 10.44
CA GLN A 158 -27.77 21.96 11.32
C GLN A 158 -28.39 23.19 10.61
N GLY A 159 -28.20 23.31 9.30
CA GLY A 159 -28.70 24.43 8.49
C GLY A 159 -30.05 24.18 7.81
N LEU A 160 -30.69 23.02 8.04
CA LEU A 160 -31.90 22.62 7.30
C LEU A 160 -33.15 22.81 8.17
N ASP A 161 -34.12 23.58 7.67
CA ASP A 161 -35.37 23.90 8.37
C ASP A 161 -36.11 22.64 8.86
N GLU A 162 -36.20 21.61 8.02
CA GLU A 162 -36.86 20.34 8.38
C GLU A 162 -36.20 19.65 9.60
N ILE A 163 -34.87 19.73 9.71
CA ILE A 163 -34.13 19.15 10.84
C ILE A 163 -34.35 19.98 12.10
N GLN A 164 -34.31 21.32 11.98
CA GLN A 164 -34.57 22.23 13.09
C GLN A 164 -36.00 22.06 13.64
N GLU A 165 -36.99 21.86 12.77
CA GLU A 165 -38.37 21.58 13.18
C GLU A 165 -38.49 20.26 13.94
N LEU A 166 -37.85 19.19 13.46
CA LEU A 166 -37.84 17.90 14.15
C LEU A 166 -37.12 17.96 15.51
N GLU A 167 -36.05 18.74 15.62
CA GLU A 167 -35.36 19.02 16.89
C GLU A 167 -36.25 19.78 17.87
N ALA A 168 -36.94 20.84 17.43
CA ALA A 168 -37.86 21.60 18.26
C ALA A 168 -39.02 20.72 18.75
N GLN A 169 -39.58 19.89 17.87
CA GLN A 169 -40.59 18.91 18.24
C GLN A 169 -40.07 17.96 19.33
N LEU A 170 -38.86 17.43 19.17
CA LEU A 170 -38.23 16.50 20.11
C LEU A 170 -38.11 17.07 21.54
N GLN A 171 -37.78 18.36 21.67
CA GLN A 171 -37.64 19.05 22.96
C GLN A 171 -38.96 19.11 23.75
N SER A 172 -40.09 19.20 23.05
CA SER A 172 -41.43 19.26 23.64
C SER A 172 -42.02 17.89 24.03
N GLN A 173 -41.34 16.78 23.69
CA GLN A 173 -41.87 15.42 23.90
C GLN A 173 -41.56 14.83 25.28
N SER A 174 -42.43 13.91 25.71
CA SER A 174 -42.24 13.07 26.89
C SER A 174 -41.03 12.11 26.74
N PRO A 175 -40.43 11.62 27.84
CA PRO A 175 -39.22 10.80 27.79
C PRO A 175 -39.31 9.55 26.90
N GLY A 176 -40.47 8.87 26.90
CA GLY A 176 -40.69 7.67 26.08
C GLY A 176 -40.78 7.95 24.57
N VAL A 177 -41.44 9.05 24.20
CA VAL A 177 -41.59 9.48 22.79
C VAL A 177 -40.27 10.06 22.26
N ARG A 178 -39.47 10.68 23.13
CA ARG A 178 -38.17 11.27 22.78
C ARG A 178 -37.23 10.25 22.15
N ARG A 179 -37.16 9.01 22.65
CA ARG A 179 -36.28 7.97 22.06
C ARG A 179 -36.68 7.64 20.62
N LEU A 180 -37.97 7.47 20.35
CA LEU A 180 -38.46 7.16 19.01
C LEU A 180 -38.21 8.33 18.05
N MET A 181 -38.52 9.55 18.48
CA MET A 181 -38.30 10.76 17.68
C MET A 181 -36.81 11.03 17.43
N SER A 182 -35.93 10.73 18.40
CA SER A 182 -34.47 10.84 18.20
C SER A 182 -33.98 9.92 17.09
N ARG A 183 -34.48 8.67 17.04
CA ARG A 183 -34.15 7.75 15.94
C ARG A 183 -34.68 8.23 14.60
N ARG A 184 -35.88 8.83 14.57
CA ARG A 184 -36.43 9.41 13.34
C ARG A 184 -35.59 10.59 12.85
N LEU A 185 -35.17 11.46 13.75
CA LEU A 185 -34.28 12.59 13.44
C LEU A 185 -32.94 12.10 12.89
N GLU A 186 -32.33 11.10 13.51
CA GLU A 186 -31.08 10.48 13.03
C GLU A 186 -31.24 9.88 11.64
N GLY A 187 -32.32 9.11 11.42
CA GLY A 187 -32.63 8.54 10.11
C GLY A 187 -32.82 9.63 9.05
N ARG A 188 -33.53 10.71 9.38
CA ARG A 188 -33.76 11.80 8.44
C ARG A 188 -32.48 12.55 8.07
N ARG A 189 -31.59 12.79 9.02
CA ARG A 189 -30.27 13.37 8.76
C ARG A 189 -29.46 12.48 7.80
N LYS A 190 -29.45 11.17 8.03
CA LYS A 190 -28.77 10.20 7.16
C LYS A 190 -29.34 10.18 5.74
N GLU A 191 -30.67 10.22 5.58
CA GLU A 191 -31.32 10.31 4.27
C GLU A 191 -30.93 11.57 3.50
N LEU A 192 -30.97 12.73 4.16
CA LEU A 192 -30.60 14.01 3.54
C LEU A 192 -29.12 14.05 3.18
N ALA A 193 -28.25 13.53 4.05
CA ALA A 193 -26.83 13.39 3.76
C ALA A 193 -26.58 12.42 2.59
N ALA A 194 -27.29 11.30 2.49
CA ALA A 194 -27.16 10.37 1.35
C ALA A 194 -27.53 11.03 0.02
N ALA A 195 -28.63 11.77 -0.02
CA ALA A 195 -29.01 12.52 -1.23
C ALA A 195 -27.96 13.58 -1.61
N ALA A 196 -27.32 14.21 -0.63
CA ALA A 196 -26.23 15.17 -0.86
C ALA A 196 -24.93 14.47 -1.34
N ALA A 197 -24.63 13.29 -0.80
CA ALA A 197 -23.48 12.49 -1.22
C ALA A 197 -23.57 12.11 -2.69
N ASP A 198 -24.75 11.66 -3.14
CA ASP A 198 -25.02 11.34 -4.55
C ASP A 198 -24.79 12.55 -5.47
N GLN A 199 -25.15 13.75 -5.01
CA GLN A 199 -24.96 15.00 -5.76
C GLN A 199 -23.48 15.43 -5.81
N LEU A 200 -22.74 15.26 -4.71
CA LEU A 200 -21.33 15.65 -4.63
C LEU A 200 -20.39 14.70 -5.37
N TYR A 201 -20.74 13.41 -5.44
CA TYR A 201 -19.84 12.37 -5.93
C TYR A 201 -19.22 12.72 -7.29
N ALA A 202 -20.03 13.11 -8.27
CA ALA A 202 -19.56 13.36 -9.63
C ALA A 202 -18.55 14.51 -9.71
N ASP A 203 -18.82 15.61 -8.99
CA ASP A 203 -17.94 16.78 -8.95
C ASP A 203 -16.63 16.48 -8.22
N CYS A 204 -16.72 15.93 -7.00
CA CYS A 204 -15.55 15.58 -6.20
C CYS A 204 -14.63 14.60 -6.95
N ARG A 205 -15.22 13.55 -7.55
CA ARG A 205 -14.49 12.57 -8.35
C ARG A 205 -13.76 13.23 -9.52
N ALA A 206 -14.43 14.11 -10.27
CA ALA A 206 -13.84 14.78 -11.43
C ALA A 206 -12.68 15.69 -11.01
N ARG A 207 -12.86 16.50 -9.96
CA ARG A 207 -11.83 17.39 -9.41
C ARG A 207 -10.60 16.63 -8.94
N ILE A 208 -10.79 15.55 -8.18
CA ILE A 208 -9.68 14.70 -7.72
C ILE A 208 -8.98 14.04 -8.90
N ALA A 209 -9.72 13.44 -9.84
CA ALA A 209 -9.14 12.76 -11.00
C ALA A 209 -8.27 13.70 -11.87
N MET A 210 -8.64 14.97 -12.00
CA MET A 210 -7.84 15.97 -12.73
C MET A 210 -6.46 16.24 -12.09
N ARG A 211 -6.26 15.89 -10.82
CA ARG A 211 -4.98 16.04 -10.10
C ARG A 211 -4.16 14.75 -10.07
N CYS A 212 -4.68 13.67 -10.63
CA CYS A 212 -4.08 12.34 -10.55
C CYS A 212 -3.64 11.85 -11.93
N LEU A 213 -2.60 11.03 -11.95
CA LEU A 213 -2.20 10.25 -13.12
C LEU A 213 -3.16 9.10 -13.37
N ASP A 214 -3.65 8.50 -12.28
CA ASP A 214 -4.62 7.42 -12.30
C ASP A 214 -5.38 7.37 -10.97
N VAL A 215 -6.56 6.76 -10.99
CA VAL A 215 -7.42 6.60 -9.82
C VAL A 215 -8.00 5.19 -9.77
N ASP A 216 -7.91 4.57 -8.59
CA ASP A 216 -8.50 3.28 -8.27
C ASP A 216 -9.63 3.50 -7.25
N GLU A 217 -10.88 3.39 -7.72
CA GLU A 217 -12.07 3.54 -6.88
C GLU A 217 -12.27 2.29 -6.03
N ARG A 218 -12.23 2.47 -4.71
CA ARG A 218 -12.51 1.40 -3.77
C ARG A 218 -13.98 1.43 -3.42
N ALA A 219 -14.60 0.25 -3.36
CA ALA A 219 -15.93 0.13 -2.80
C ALA A 219 -15.99 0.86 -1.45
N THR A 220 -16.99 1.72 -1.30
CA THR A 220 -17.34 2.38 -0.03
C THR A 220 -17.98 1.35 0.90
N ALA A 221 -17.30 0.22 1.13
CA ALA A 221 -17.69 -0.72 2.16
C ALA A 221 -17.64 0.04 3.49
N ASP A 222 -18.74 -0.03 4.23
CA ASP A 222 -18.99 0.59 5.53
C ASP A 222 -17.71 0.64 6.39
N ARG A 223 -17.01 1.79 6.38
CA ARG A 223 -15.67 1.91 6.98
C ARG A 223 -15.73 2.14 8.50
N GLY A 224 -16.86 1.83 9.13
CA GLY A 224 -17.08 2.11 10.55
C GLY A 224 -17.02 3.61 10.85
N THR A 225 -17.26 4.45 9.85
CA THR A 225 -17.32 5.90 9.98
C THR A 225 -18.75 6.29 10.31
N ASP A 226 -18.97 7.13 11.31
CA ASP A 226 -20.30 7.66 11.65
C ASP A 226 -20.91 8.56 10.53
N GLY A 227 -20.16 8.79 9.44
CA GLY A 227 -20.55 9.59 8.28
C GLY A 227 -21.15 8.79 7.12
N VAL A 228 -21.82 9.50 6.20
CA VAL A 228 -22.35 8.94 4.95
C VAL A 228 -21.29 9.06 3.85
N PRO A 229 -20.82 7.96 3.26
CA PRO A 229 -19.70 8.00 2.31
C PRO A 229 -20.09 8.70 1.00
N VAL A 230 -19.19 9.55 0.50
CA VAL A 230 -19.26 10.13 -0.85
C VAL A 230 -18.37 9.33 -1.78
N LEU A 231 -17.08 9.20 -1.46
CA LEU A 231 -16.12 8.42 -2.25
C LEU A 231 -14.95 7.91 -1.42
N SER A 232 -14.30 6.85 -1.89
CA SER A 232 -12.94 6.51 -1.45
C SER A 232 -12.10 5.98 -2.60
N MET A 233 -10.91 6.56 -2.75
CA MET A 233 -10.06 6.35 -3.91
C MET A 233 -8.61 6.20 -3.47
N SER A 234 -7.89 5.33 -4.16
CA SER A 234 -6.45 5.48 -4.29
C SER A 234 -6.14 6.39 -5.46
N CYS A 235 -5.16 7.26 -5.28
CA CYS A 235 -4.79 8.30 -6.21
C CYS A 235 -3.30 8.17 -6.50
N LEU A 236 -2.96 7.88 -7.75
CA LEU A 236 -1.58 7.92 -8.21
C LEU A 236 -1.26 9.34 -8.63
N VAL A 237 -0.26 9.94 -8.00
CA VAL A 237 0.19 11.30 -8.31
C VAL A 237 1.69 11.30 -8.55
N HIS A 238 2.20 12.31 -9.26
CA HIS A 238 3.62 12.60 -9.17
C HIS A 238 3.99 12.98 -7.74
N SER A 239 5.11 12.45 -7.24
CA SER A 239 5.51 12.64 -5.83
C SER A 239 5.71 14.11 -5.45
N ASP A 240 6.13 14.94 -6.40
CA ASP A 240 6.30 16.39 -6.25
C ASP A 240 4.99 17.20 -6.32
N GLN A 241 3.88 16.56 -6.74
CA GLN A 241 2.56 17.20 -6.92
C GLN A 241 1.54 16.79 -5.84
N THR A 242 1.95 16.02 -4.84
CA THR A 242 1.09 15.59 -3.72
C THR A 242 0.37 16.76 -3.03
N ALA A 243 1.04 17.92 -2.91
CA ALA A 243 0.48 19.13 -2.32
C ALA A 243 -0.68 19.75 -3.13
N LEU A 244 -0.68 19.61 -4.46
CA LEU A 244 -1.74 20.15 -5.32
C LEU A 244 -3.06 19.41 -5.11
N LEU A 245 -3.01 18.09 -4.94
CA LEU A 245 -4.20 17.32 -4.56
C LEU A 245 -4.68 17.72 -3.16
N GLY A 246 -3.76 17.94 -2.20
CA GLY A 246 -4.10 18.43 -0.87
C GLY A 246 -4.82 19.80 -0.89
N GLN A 247 -4.41 20.70 -1.79
CA GLN A 247 -5.06 21.99 -1.99
C GLN A 247 -6.48 21.83 -2.54
N GLU A 248 -6.66 21.00 -3.57
CA GLU A 248 -7.98 20.71 -4.14
C GLU A 248 -8.96 20.17 -3.07
N LEU A 249 -8.47 19.28 -2.20
CA LEU A 249 -9.25 18.75 -1.08
C LEU A 249 -9.59 19.84 -0.04
N ALA A 250 -8.69 20.80 0.19
CA ALA A 250 -8.97 21.92 1.06
C ALA A 250 -10.08 22.82 0.49
N GLU A 251 -10.08 23.07 -0.82
CA GLU A 251 -11.14 23.83 -1.52
C GLU A 251 -12.50 23.12 -1.41
N ILE A 252 -12.53 21.80 -1.64
CA ILE A 252 -13.75 20.99 -1.44
C ILE A 252 -14.28 21.13 -0.01
N ARG A 253 -13.41 21.10 1.00
CA ARG A 253 -13.81 21.28 2.41
C ARG A 253 -14.34 22.69 2.69
N ASP A 254 -13.76 23.71 2.07
CA ASP A 254 -14.20 25.10 2.27
C ASP A 254 -15.59 25.34 1.64
N GLU A 255 -15.86 24.70 0.50
CA GLU A 255 -17.17 24.69 -0.17
C GLU A 255 -18.22 23.83 0.57
N ALA A 256 -17.78 22.72 1.18
CA ALA A 256 -18.62 21.81 1.96
C ALA A 256 -18.05 21.59 3.38
N PRO A 257 -18.27 22.53 4.33
CA PRO A 257 -17.69 22.46 5.68
C PRO A 257 -18.13 21.25 6.52
N TRP A 258 -19.21 20.59 6.12
CA TRP A 258 -19.75 19.35 6.71
C TRP A 258 -19.10 18.08 6.15
N ALA A 259 -18.25 18.19 5.13
CA ALA A 259 -17.51 17.07 4.57
C ALA A 259 -16.33 16.69 5.46
N VAL A 260 -16.21 15.40 5.74
CA VAL A 260 -15.10 14.81 6.48
C VAL A 260 -14.12 14.20 5.47
N ILE A 261 -13.00 14.88 5.27
CA ILE A 261 -11.96 14.46 4.32
C ILE A 261 -10.85 13.71 5.04
N ARG A 262 -10.56 12.50 4.56
CA ARG A 262 -9.37 11.71 4.92
C ARG A 262 -8.37 11.80 3.77
N PHE A 263 -7.16 12.25 4.09
CA PHE A 263 -6.05 12.34 3.15
C PHE A 263 -4.83 11.66 3.79
N LEU A 264 -4.45 10.49 3.26
CA LEU A 264 -3.44 9.61 3.84
C LEU A 264 -2.36 9.25 2.81
N GLY A 265 -1.15 9.01 3.31
CA GLY A 265 0.06 8.76 2.50
C GLY A 265 1.08 9.89 2.65
N PRO A 266 2.08 9.99 1.76
CA PRO A 266 2.28 9.16 0.56
C PRO A 266 2.77 7.74 0.88
N TRP A 267 2.46 6.79 0.01
CA TRP A 267 2.92 5.40 0.08
C TRP A 267 3.48 4.90 -1.26
N PRO A 268 4.22 3.77 -1.24
CA PRO A 268 4.51 3.01 -2.45
C PRO A 268 3.20 2.66 -3.20
N PRO A 269 3.24 2.56 -4.54
CA PRO A 269 2.04 2.50 -5.38
C PRO A 269 1.37 1.11 -5.44
N TYR A 270 0.98 0.55 -4.30
CA TYR A 270 0.38 -0.80 -4.19
C TYR A 270 -0.88 -1.00 -5.05
N SER A 271 -1.80 -0.04 -5.08
CA SER A 271 -3.05 -0.14 -5.85
C SER A 271 -2.83 -0.10 -7.35
N PHE A 272 -1.68 0.40 -7.79
CA PHE A 272 -1.41 0.69 -9.19
C PHE A 272 -0.45 -0.30 -9.83
N VAL A 273 -0.01 -1.33 -9.13
CA VAL A 273 0.71 -2.45 -9.75
C VAL A 273 -0.28 -3.31 -10.52
N THR A 274 -0.11 -3.43 -11.83
CA THR A 274 -1.02 -4.20 -12.68
C THR A 274 -0.84 -5.71 -12.48
N ASN A 275 -1.94 -6.43 -12.21
CA ASN A 275 -1.92 -7.89 -12.02
C ASN A 275 -1.42 -8.68 -13.25
N SER A 276 -1.39 -8.08 -14.45
CA SER A 276 -0.83 -8.73 -15.64
C SER A 276 0.67 -9.04 -15.47
N THR A 277 1.39 -8.24 -14.67
CA THR A 277 2.81 -8.44 -14.39
C THR A 277 3.08 -9.60 -13.41
N LEU A 278 2.10 -10.00 -12.59
CA LEU A 278 2.26 -11.03 -11.55
C LEU A 278 1.44 -12.32 -11.80
N SER A 279 0.50 -12.30 -12.76
CA SER A 279 -0.45 -13.41 -13.00
C SER A 279 -0.12 -14.29 -14.20
N SER A 280 0.93 -14.00 -14.98
CA SER A 280 1.27 -14.79 -16.18
C SER A 280 1.95 -16.14 -15.89
N SER A 281 2.13 -16.54 -14.62
CA SER A 281 2.75 -17.84 -14.30
C SER A 281 2.26 -18.43 -12.98
N THR A 282 0.97 -18.70 -12.84
CA THR A 282 0.55 -19.77 -11.91
C THR A 282 0.60 -21.09 -12.70
N PRO A 283 1.51 -22.03 -12.40
CA PRO A 283 1.39 -23.37 -12.94
C PRO A 283 0.06 -23.92 -12.42
N SER A 284 -0.79 -24.34 -13.34
CA SER A 284 -1.98 -25.11 -12.97
C SER A 284 -1.52 -26.36 -12.20
N ASN A 285 -2.14 -26.60 -11.05
CA ASN A 285 -2.02 -27.83 -10.26
C ASN A 285 -2.14 -29.10 -11.13
#